data_AF-A0A2N1VLY5-F1
#
_entry.id   AF-A0A2N1VLY5-F1
#
_cell.length_a   1.000
_cell.length_b   1.000
_cell.length_c   1.000
_cell.angle_alpha   90.00
_cell.angle_beta   90.00
_cell.angle_gamma   90.00
#
_symmetry.space_group_name_H-M   'P 1'
#
loop_
_entity.id
_entity.type
_entity.pdbx_description
1 polymer ?
#
loop_
_entity_poly.entity_id
_entity_poly.type
_entity_poly.pdbx_seq_one_letter_code
_entity_poly.pdbx_strand_id
1 'polypeptide(L)'
;MLGKFLTFALLLGLSISFMNTANSTEAKDGKTIFEESKCTTCHSIDSQGVETRKKNPKTVDLSKLEGDHDAAFWMGYLKKDQTLNDKKHPIAFKGDDAEFEILINWLVANSAEASAE
;
A
#
# COMPACT_ATOMS: atom_id res chain seq x y z
N MET A 1 57.72 -7.36 35.89
CA MET A 1 56.62 -8.05 35.19
C MET A 1 55.57 -8.38 36.24
N LEU A 2 54.53 -7.57 36.35
CA LEU A 2 53.21 -7.74 35.74
C LEU A 2 52.33 -8.71 36.54
N GLY A 3 51.34 -8.14 37.24
CA GLY A 3 50.35 -8.88 38.02
C GLY A 3 49.35 -7.95 38.67
N LYS A 4 48.82 -6.98 37.90
CA LYS A 4 47.81 -6.01 38.33
C LYS A 4 46.48 -6.72 38.58
N PHE A 5 45.85 -6.37 39.70
CA PHE A 5 44.43 -6.08 39.87
C PHE A 5 43.47 -6.68 38.82
N LEU A 6 42.66 -7.66 39.20
CA LEU A 6 41.37 -7.90 38.53
C LEU A 6 40.36 -8.38 39.60
N THR A 7 39.59 -7.45 40.18
CA THR A 7 38.26 -6.98 39.75
C THR A 7 37.12 -7.82 40.30
N PHE A 8 36.57 -7.29 41.38
CA PHE A 8 35.19 -7.42 41.82
C PHE A 8 34.25 -7.03 40.66
N ALA A 9 33.36 -7.92 40.23
CA ALA A 9 32.25 -7.56 39.35
C ALA A 9 31.06 -8.49 39.62
N LEU A 10 30.23 -8.05 40.56
CA LEU A 10 28.88 -8.52 40.83
C LEU A 10 28.05 -8.39 39.55
N LEU A 11 27.79 -9.51 38.87
CA LEU A 11 26.91 -9.57 37.71
C LEU A 11 25.44 -9.49 38.18
N LEU A 12 24.94 -8.27 38.35
CA LEU A 12 23.51 -7.97 38.31
C LEU A 12 23.02 -8.18 36.87
N GLY A 13 22.44 -9.35 36.62
CA GLY A 13 21.73 -9.65 35.37
C GLY A 13 20.46 -8.81 35.28
N LEU A 14 20.58 -7.59 34.74
CA LEU A 14 19.43 -6.77 34.40
C LEU A 14 18.86 -7.30 33.07
N SER A 15 17.84 -8.16 33.17
CA SER A 15 17.09 -8.66 32.02
C SER A 15 16.29 -7.52 31.40
N ILE A 16 16.88 -6.83 30.41
CA ILE A 16 16.15 -5.87 29.59
C ILE A 16 15.19 -6.68 28.71
N SER A 17 13.95 -6.80 29.17
CA SER A 17 12.85 -7.29 28.34
C SER A 17 12.61 -6.24 27.27
N PHE A 18 13.10 -6.50 26.05
CA PHE A 18 12.65 -5.77 24.88
C PHE A 18 11.16 -6.07 24.69
N MET A 19 10.30 -5.19 25.19
CA MET A 19 8.91 -5.14 24.78
C MET A 19 8.90 -4.78 23.30
N ASN A 20 8.75 -5.80 22.45
CA ASN A 20 8.33 -5.61 21.07
C ASN A 20 6.91 -5.04 21.14
N THR A 21 6.80 -3.72 21.09
CA THR A 21 5.55 -3.06 20.77
C THR A 21 5.26 -3.40 19.32
N ALA A 22 4.57 -4.52 19.09
CA ALA A 22 3.93 -4.77 17.81
C ALA A 22 2.96 -3.61 17.61
N ASN A 23 3.36 -2.66 16.78
CA ASN A 23 2.53 -1.55 16.38
C ASN A 23 1.44 -2.15 15.50
N SER A 24 0.37 -2.66 16.10
CA SER A 24 -0.84 -3.03 15.40
C SER A 24 -1.50 -1.74 14.92
N THR A 25 -0.93 -1.14 13.88
CA THR A 25 -1.71 -0.30 12.98
C THR A 25 -2.88 -1.18 12.54
N GLU A 26 -4.10 -0.79 12.91
CA GLU A 26 -5.31 -1.44 12.42
C GLU A 26 -5.20 -1.61 10.91
N ALA A 27 -5.49 -2.83 10.44
CA ALA A 27 -5.47 -3.10 9.02
C ALA A 27 -6.50 -2.19 8.34
N LYS A 28 -6.03 -1.28 7.49
CA LYS A 28 -6.90 -0.38 6.73
C LYS A 28 -7.58 -1.15 5.61
N ASP A 29 -8.83 -0.81 5.32
CA ASP A 29 -9.49 -1.31 4.11
C ASP A 29 -8.95 -0.59 2.85
N GLY A 30 -9.21 -1.19 1.68
CA GLY A 30 -8.71 -0.67 0.41
C GLY A 30 -9.26 0.70 0.04
N LYS A 31 -10.50 1.03 0.43
CA LYS A 31 -11.08 2.35 0.19
C LYS A 31 -10.32 3.42 0.98
N THR A 32 -10.03 3.14 2.25
CA THR A 32 -9.26 4.02 3.14
C THR A 32 -7.86 4.26 2.56
N ILE A 33 -7.19 3.19 2.11
CA ILE A 33 -5.87 3.30 1.48
C ILE A 33 -5.93 4.13 0.19
N PHE A 34 -6.96 3.96 -0.64
CA PHE A 34 -7.16 4.74 -1.87
C PHE A 34 -7.30 6.24 -1.59
N GLU A 35 -8.07 6.61 -0.56
CA GLU A 35 -8.28 8.00 -0.17
C GLU A 35 -7.04 8.63 0.46
N GLU A 36 -6.36 7.92 1.38
CA GLU A 36 -5.14 8.38 2.06
C GLU A 36 -3.94 8.46 1.10
N SER A 37 -3.84 7.54 0.14
CA SER A 37 -2.81 7.52 -0.91
C SER A 37 -3.05 8.56 -2.00
N LYS A 38 -4.10 9.39 -1.86
CA LYS A 38 -4.45 10.50 -2.74
C LYS A 38 -4.84 10.07 -4.16
N CYS A 39 -5.28 8.84 -4.36
CA CYS A 39 -5.78 8.33 -5.64
C CYS A 39 -6.98 9.16 -6.13
N THR A 40 -7.81 9.64 -5.19
CA THR A 40 -8.93 10.57 -5.42
C THR A 40 -8.54 11.91 -6.07
N THR A 41 -7.25 12.21 -6.23
CA THR A 41 -6.80 13.42 -6.93
C THR A 41 -7.10 13.35 -8.42
N CYS A 42 -7.05 12.15 -9.00
CA CYS A 42 -7.25 11.92 -10.43
C CYS A 42 -8.35 10.89 -10.73
N HIS A 43 -8.75 10.09 -9.75
CA HIS A 43 -9.67 8.97 -9.95
C HIS A 43 -10.94 9.07 -9.11
N SER A 44 -12.08 8.72 -9.70
CA SER A 44 -13.31 8.37 -8.98
C SER A 44 -13.51 6.86 -9.02
N ILE A 45 -14.39 6.37 -8.14
CA ILE A 45 -14.96 5.02 -8.20
C ILE A 45 -16.44 5.18 -7.89
N ASP A 46 -17.22 5.51 -8.90
CA ASP A 46 -18.66 5.75 -8.83
C ASP A 46 -19.40 4.55 -8.20
N SER A 47 -18.98 3.30 -8.50
CA SER A 47 -19.54 2.08 -7.91
C SER A 47 -19.40 2.00 -6.38
N GLN A 48 -18.45 2.74 -5.81
CA GLN A 48 -18.15 2.80 -4.37
C GLN A 48 -18.49 4.16 -3.74
N GLY A 49 -19.14 5.04 -4.51
CA GLY A 49 -19.43 6.42 -4.10
C GLY A 49 -18.19 7.24 -3.78
N VAL A 50 -17.07 6.94 -4.44
CA VAL A 50 -15.79 7.65 -4.23
C VAL A 50 -15.65 8.73 -5.30
N GLU A 51 -15.68 9.98 -4.85
CA GLU A 51 -15.58 11.15 -5.71
C GLU A 51 -14.14 11.66 -5.84
N THR A 52 -13.85 12.32 -6.96
CA THR A 52 -12.59 13.06 -7.09
C THR A 52 -12.56 14.28 -6.17
N ARG A 53 -11.39 14.56 -5.58
CA ARG A 53 -11.14 15.76 -4.78
C ARG A 53 -11.10 17.05 -5.62
N LYS A 54 -10.86 16.92 -6.92
CA LYS A 54 -10.80 18.04 -7.86
C LYS A 54 -11.62 17.69 -9.09
N LYS A 55 -12.55 18.57 -9.46
CA LYS A 55 -13.21 18.50 -10.76
C LYS A 55 -12.16 18.74 -11.84
N ASN A 56 -11.69 17.68 -12.46
CA ASN A 56 -10.64 17.69 -13.47
C ASN A 56 -11.21 17.05 -14.74
N PRO A 57 -11.07 17.66 -15.94
CA PRO A 57 -11.45 17.00 -17.19
C PRO A 57 -10.64 15.72 -17.48
N LYS A 58 -9.53 15.48 -16.76
CA LYS A 58 -8.72 14.26 -16.82
C LYS A 58 -9.07 13.25 -15.71
N THR A 59 -10.20 13.42 -15.03
CA THR A 59 -10.69 12.41 -14.09
C THR A 59 -10.93 11.09 -14.83
N VAL A 60 -10.47 9.98 -14.24
CA VAL A 60 -10.71 8.63 -14.75
C VAL A 60 -11.47 7.85 -13.69
N ASP A 61 -12.68 7.41 -14.01
CA ASP A 61 -13.45 6.51 -13.16
C ASP A 61 -12.86 5.10 -13.23
N LEU A 62 -12.55 4.51 -12.07
CA LEU A 62 -11.99 3.17 -11.93
C LEU A 62 -13.04 2.13 -11.53
N SER A 63 -14.34 2.47 -11.58
CA SER A 63 -15.44 1.49 -11.45
C SER A 63 -15.40 0.39 -12.50
N LYS A 64 -14.63 0.59 -13.57
CA LYS A 64 -14.27 -0.40 -14.59
C LYS A 64 -12.81 -0.20 -14.95
N LEU A 65 -11.98 -1.19 -14.67
CA LEU A 65 -10.59 -1.17 -15.09
C LEU A 65 -10.51 -1.49 -16.59
N GLU A 66 -9.59 -0.82 -17.28
CA GLU A 66 -9.40 -1.03 -18.71
C GLU A 66 -8.63 -2.33 -18.99
N GLY A 67 -9.13 -3.13 -19.91
CA GLY A 67 -8.46 -4.35 -20.36
C GLY A 67 -8.72 -5.57 -19.47
N ASP A 68 -8.28 -6.73 -19.97
CA ASP A 68 -8.31 -8.00 -19.24
C ASP A 68 -6.96 -8.22 -18.55
N HIS A 69 -6.77 -7.51 -17.44
CA HIS A 69 -5.51 -7.46 -16.71
C HIS A 69 -5.69 -7.92 -15.26
N ASP A 70 -4.77 -8.75 -14.78
CA ASP A 70 -4.77 -9.27 -13.42
C ASP A 70 -4.17 -8.28 -12.40
N ALA A 71 -4.26 -8.64 -11.11
CA ALA A 71 -3.69 -7.86 -10.02
C ALA A 71 -2.18 -7.58 -10.19
N ALA A 72 -1.42 -8.55 -10.72
CA ALA A 72 0.03 -8.42 -10.90
C ALA A 72 0.37 -7.35 -11.95
N PHE A 73 -0.42 -7.26 -13.03
CA PHE A 73 -0.30 -6.19 -14.01
C PHE A 73 -0.53 -4.83 -13.35
N TRP A 74 -1.61 -4.65 -12.58
CA TRP A 74 -1.94 -3.38 -11.94
C TRP A 74 -0.90 -2.96 -10.89
N MET A 75 -0.34 -3.92 -10.15
CA MET A 75 0.82 -3.69 -9.27
C MET A 75 2.00 -3.13 -10.06
N GLY A 76 2.38 -3.79 -11.16
CA GLY A 76 3.46 -3.35 -12.02
C GLY A 76 3.19 -1.97 -12.66
N TYR A 77 1.94 -1.69 -13.03
CA TYR A 77 1.57 -0.41 -13.63
C TYR A 77 1.73 0.75 -12.64
N LEU A 78 1.26 0.58 -11.40
CA LEU A 78 1.42 1.57 -10.32
C LEU A 78 2.85 1.65 -9.77
N LYS A 79 3.68 0.61 -9.96
CA LYS A 79 5.14 0.65 -9.72
C LYS A 79 5.94 1.20 -10.91
N LYS A 80 5.28 1.52 -12.04
CA LYS A 80 5.88 2.01 -13.30
C LYS A 80 6.75 0.98 -14.03
N ASP A 81 6.55 -0.30 -13.76
CA ASP A 81 7.20 -1.43 -14.44
C ASP A 81 6.41 -1.90 -15.66
N GLN A 82 5.09 -1.70 -15.65
CA GLN A 82 4.20 -1.99 -16.79
C GLN A 82 3.72 -0.71 -17.46
N THR A 83 3.20 -0.86 -18.68
CA THR A 83 2.54 0.20 -19.45
C THR A 83 1.14 -0.22 -19.86
N LEU A 84 0.19 0.71 -19.75
CA LEU A 84 -1.15 0.58 -20.30
C LEU A 84 -1.24 1.52 -21.49
N ASN A 85 -1.58 1.00 -22.67
CA ASN A 85 -1.63 1.78 -23.93
C ASN A 85 -0.34 2.56 -24.20
N ASP A 86 0.82 1.88 -24.08
CA ASP A 86 2.18 2.41 -24.22
C ASP A 86 2.55 3.57 -23.27
N LYS A 87 1.75 3.79 -22.21
CA LYS A 87 1.96 4.85 -21.23
C LYS A 87 2.13 4.27 -19.85
N LYS A 88 2.99 4.89 -19.03
CA LYS A 88 3.09 4.61 -17.59
C LYS A 88 2.06 5.43 -16.81
N HIS A 89 1.62 4.93 -15.67
CA HIS A 89 0.86 5.75 -14.73
C HIS A 89 1.68 7.00 -14.36
N PRO A 90 1.09 8.21 -14.27
CA PRO A 90 1.86 9.44 -14.05
C PRO A 90 2.62 9.43 -12.71
N ILE A 91 2.08 8.76 -11.69
CA ILE A 91 2.60 8.76 -10.32
C ILE A 91 2.85 7.31 -9.88
N ALA A 92 4.03 7.01 -9.35
CA ALA A 92 4.26 5.71 -8.74
C ALA A 92 3.63 5.67 -7.35
N PHE A 93 3.10 4.52 -6.94
CA PHE A 93 2.65 4.32 -5.56
C PHE A 93 3.82 4.52 -4.57
N LYS A 94 3.53 5.10 -3.39
CA LYS A 94 4.56 5.45 -2.38
C LYS A 94 4.20 4.99 -0.95
N GLY A 95 3.21 4.12 -0.80
CA GLY A 95 2.82 3.55 0.50
C GLY A 95 3.56 2.25 0.81
N ASP A 96 3.12 1.58 1.88
CA ASP A 96 3.61 0.27 2.31
C ASP A 96 3.21 -0.85 1.33
N ASP A 97 4.02 -1.89 1.18
CA ASP A 97 3.73 -3.01 0.27
C ASP A 97 2.48 -3.81 0.72
N ALA A 98 2.23 -3.97 2.02
CA ALA A 98 1.04 -4.64 2.52
C ALA A 98 -0.23 -3.83 2.25
N GLU A 99 -0.18 -2.50 2.46
CA GLU A 99 -1.28 -1.60 2.06
C GLU A 99 -1.46 -1.59 0.54
N PHE A 100 -0.38 -1.71 -0.23
CA PHE A 100 -0.44 -1.75 -1.68
C PHE A 100 -1.17 -2.98 -2.19
N GLU A 101 -0.90 -4.16 -1.63
CA GLU A 101 -1.62 -5.38 -1.99
C GLU A 101 -3.11 -5.29 -1.66
N ILE A 102 -3.47 -4.76 -0.48
CA ILE A 102 -4.86 -4.52 -0.10
C ILE A 102 -5.54 -3.57 -1.09
N LEU A 103 -4.86 -2.49 -1.48
CA LEU A 103 -5.37 -1.52 -2.46
C LEU A 103 -5.65 -2.18 -3.81
N ILE A 104 -4.70 -2.96 -4.34
CA ILE A 104 -4.85 -3.59 -5.66
C ILE A 104 -5.99 -4.61 -5.65
N ASN A 105 -6.04 -5.48 -4.65
CA ASN A 105 -7.09 -6.47 -4.53
C ASN A 105 -8.47 -5.81 -4.42
N TRP A 106 -8.55 -4.71 -3.66
CA TRP A 106 -9.78 -3.93 -3.55
C TRP A 106 -10.17 -3.28 -4.89
N LEU A 107 -9.22 -2.71 -5.65
CA LEU A 107 -9.50 -2.12 -6.97
C LEU A 107 -10.05 -3.17 -7.94
N VAL A 108 -9.38 -4.32 -8.07
CA VAL A 108 -9.81 -5.41 -8.96
C VAL A 108 -11.19 -5.94 -8.56
N ALA A 109 -11.46 -6.12 -7.26
CA ALA A 109 -12.74 -6.62 -6.78
C ALA A 109 -13.90 -5.63 -6.98
N ASN A 110 -13.63 -4.33 -7.06
CA ASN A 110 -14.66 -3.28 -7.15
C ASN A 110 -14.73 -2.61 -8.53
N SER A 111 -13.87 -3.03 -9.46
CA SER A 111 -14.02 -2.76 -10.88
C SER A 111 -14.88 -3.85 -11.52
N ALA A 112 -16.08 -3.52 -12.02
CA ALA A 112 -16.82 -4.46 -12.85
C ALA A 112 -16.02 -4.70 -14.15
N GLU A 113 -15.79 -5.92 -14.64
CA GLU A 113 -16.58 -7.15 -14.52
C GLU A 113 -16.07 -8.13 -13.47
N ALA A 114 -16.99 -8.53 -12.58
CA ALA A 114 -16.81 -9.71 -11.75
C ALA A 114 -16.50 -10.90 -12.65
N SER A 115 -15.38 -11.57 -12.41
CA SER A 115 -15.26 -12.99 -12.70
C SER A 115 -16.42 -13.71 -12.00
N ALA A 116 -17.51 -13.92 -12.76
CA ALA A 116 -18.59 -14.80 -12.39
C ALA A 116 -18.47 -16.06 -13.26
N GLU A 117 -18.03 -17.11 -12.56
CA GLU A 117 -18.15 -18.56 -12.84
C GLU A 117 -17.29 -19.19 -13.95
#